data_AF-V7HVF8-F1
#
_entry.id   AF-V7HVF8-F1
#
_cell.length_a   1.000
_cell.length_b   1.000
_cell.length_c   1.000
_cell.angle_alpha   90.00
_cell.angle_beta   90.00
_cell.angle_gamma   90.00
#
_symmetry.space_group_name_H-M   'P 1'
#
loop_
_entity.id
_entity.type
_entity.pdbx_description
1 polymer ?
#
loop_
_entity_poly.entity_id
_entity_poly.type
_entity_poly.pdbx_seq_one_letter_code
_entity_poly.pdbx_strand_id
1 'polypeptide(L)' 'MFSMISVQGIRMLIKIDFTNEKNLIIMAVSMGLGLGVSVYSNIFQFLPQALQLLFANGIVISSISSVLLNLILNGLHQKN' A
#
# COMPACT_ATOMS: atom_id res chain seq x y z
N MET A 1 -8.13 -6.24 20.09
CA MET A 1 -8.64 -6.39 18.70
C MET A 1 -7.59 -6.03 17.65
N PHE A 2 -6.83 -4.92 17.79
CA PHE A 2 -5.79 -4.52 16.83
C PHE A 2 -4.75 -5.60 16.49
N SER A 3 -4.23 -6.35 17.47
CA SER A 3 -3.27 -7.44 17.20
C SER A 3 -3.84 -8.53 16.28
N MET A 4 -5.14 -8.84 16.40
CA MET A 4 -5.80 -9.81 15.53
C MET A 4 -5.83 -9.30 14.07
N ILE A 5 -6.13 -8.01 13.88
CA ILE A 5 -6.15 -7.38 12.55
C ILE A 5 -4.74 -7.42 11.93
N SER A 6 -3.71 -7.09 12.70
CA SER A 6 -2.31 -7.16 12.24
C SER A 6 -1.92 -8.58 11.82
N VAL A 7 -2.26 -9.60 12.63
CA VAL A 7 -1.99 -11.01 12.31
C VAL A 7 -2.72 -11.44 11.04
N GLN A 8 -3.99 -11.05 10.87
CA GLN A 8 -4.77 -11.36 9.67
C GLN A 8 -4.18 -10.70 8.42
N GLY A 9 -3.67 -9.46 8.53
CA GLY A 9 -2.95 -8.79 7.46
C GLY A 9 -1.69 -9.54 7.04
N ILE A 10 -0.85 -9.93 8.00
CA ILE A 10 0.36 -10.73 7.74
C ILE A 10 0.00 -12.05 7.07
N ARG A 11 -1.04 -12.74 7.55
CA ARG A 11 -1.54 -13.99 6.94
C ARG A 11 -1.97 -13.85 5.49
N MET A 12 -2.56 -12.71 5.13
CA MET A 12 -2.93 -12.42 3.74
C MET A 12 -1.68 -12.22 2.88
N LEU A 13 -0.68 -11.50 3.40
CA LEU A 13 0.59 -11.30 2.70
C LEU A 13 1.39 -12.60 2.54
N ILE A 14 1.32 -13.56 3.47
CA ILE A 14 2.04 -14.83 3.30
C ILE A 14 1.52 -15.67 2.11
N LYS A 15 0.30 -15.41 1.63
CA LYS A 15 -0.31 -16.15 0.52
C LYS A 15 0.10 -15.69 -0.88
N ILE A 16 0.72 -14.51 -1.00
CA ILE A 16 1.20 -14.01 -2.31
C ILE A 16 2.53 -14.65 -2.66
N ASP A 17 2.75 -14.85 -3.95
CA ASP A 17 4.01 -15.36 -4.48
C ASP A 17 5.10 -14.28 -4.42
N PHE A 18 6.03 -14.43 -3.49
CA PHE A 18 7.20 -13.57 -3.32
C PHE A 18 8.39 -13.96 -4.18
N THR A 19 8.35 -15.08 -4.89
CA THR A 19 9.35 -15.43 -5.91
C THR A 19 9.25 -14.49 -7.11
N ASN A 20 8.07 -13.93 -7.35
CA ASN A 20 7.89 -12.86 -8.31
C ASN A 20 8.37 -11.52 -7.73
N GLU A 21 9.52 -11.04 -8.21
CA GLU A 21 10.11 -9.76 -7.82
C GLU A 21 9.14 -8.57 -7.94
N LYS A 22 8.21 -8.61 -8.90
CA LYS A 22 7.20 -7.56 -9.07
C LYS A 22 6.28 -7.47 -7.86
N ASN A 23 5.78 -8.60 -7.37
CA ASN A 23 4.90 -8.64 -6.20
C ASN A 23 5.64 -8.16 -4.95
N LEU A 24 6.92 -8.51 -4.82
CA LEU A 24 7.77 -8.04 -3.73
C LEU A 24 7.96 -6.53 -3.79
N ILE A 25 8.27 -5.97 -4.96
CA ILE A 25 8.40 -4.51 -5.16
C ILE A 25 7.08 -3.79 -4.87
N ILE A 26 5.95 -4.29 -5.38
CA ILE A 26 4.62 -3.71 -5.11
C ILE A 26 4.38 -3.67 -3.60
N MET A 27 4.64 -4.76 -2.89
CA MET A 27 4.44 -4.86 -1.44
C MET A 27 5.37 -3.90 -0.68
N ALA A 28 6.67 -3.92 -0.94
CA ALA A 28 7.65 -3.09 -0.25
C ALA A 28 7.39 -1.59 -0.45
N VAL A 29 7.11 -1.17 -1.69
CA VAL A 29 6.89 0.24 -2.01
C VAL A 29 5.56 0.74 -1.46
N SER A 30 4.47 -0.02 -1.62
CA SER A 30 3.15 0.39 -1.10
C SER A 30 3.10 0.43 0.42
N MET A 31 3.74 -0.51 1.12
CA MET A 31 3.88 -0.46 2.58
C MET A 31 4.78 0.69 3.03
N GLY A 32 5.92 0.88 2.38
CA GLY A 32 6.86 1.97 2.69
C GLY A 32 6.23 3.36 2.53
N LEU A 33 5.47 3.58 1.45
CA LEU A 33 4.75 4.84 1.23
C LEU A 33 3.64 5.06 2.25
N GLY A 34 2.85 4.02 2.56
CA GLY A 34 1.80 4.13 3.58
C GLY A 34 2.35 4.49 4.96
N LEU A 35 3.43 3.83 5.37
CA LEU A 35 4.11 4.12 6.63
C LEU A 35 4.77 5.51 6.61
N GLY A 36 5.43 5.88 5.50
CA GLY A 36 6.09 7.18 5.35
C GLY A 36 5.11 8.35 5.46
N VAL A 37 3.93 8.24 4.82
CA VAL A 37 2.87 9.24 4.95
C VAL A 37 2.27 9.26 6.36
N SER A 38 2.13 8.10 6.99
CA SER A 38 1.58 8.03 8.35
C SER A 38 2.52 8.66 9.39
N VAL A 39 3.84 8.63 9.16
CA VAL A 39 4.85 9.29 10.00
C VAL A 39 4.95 10.78 9.69
N TYR A 40 4.88 11.14 8.41
CA TYR A 40 4.97 12.51 7.93
C TYR A 40 3.68 12.88 7.21
N SER A 41 2.60 13.16 7.95
CA SER A 41 1.31 13.55 7.36
C SER A 41 1.29 15.01 6.86
N ASN A 42 2.27 15.82 7.28
CA ASN A 42 2.32 17.25 7.00
C ASN A 42 2.65 17.60 5.54
N ILE A 43 3.10 16.64 4.73
CA ILE A 43 3.33 16.84 3.29
C ILE A 43 2.04 17.18 2.51
N PHE A 44 0.86 16.85 3.05
CA PHE A 44 -0.43 17.13 2.42
C PHE A 44 -1.13 18.40 2.95
N GLN A 45 -0.42 19.26 3.70
CA GLN A 45 -1.00 20.50 4.27
C GLN A 45 -1.45 21.53 3.22
N PHE A 46 -0.91 21.46 2.00
CA PHE A 46 -1.27 22.37 0.91
C PHE A 46 -2.53 21.92 0.14
N LEU A 47 -3.13 20.78 0.50
CA LEU A 47 -4.33 20.26 -0.15
C LEU A 47 -5.63 20.72 0.55
N PRO A 48 -6.76 20.76 -0.19
CA PRO A 48 -8.06 21.01 0.40
C PRO A 48 -8.37 20.03 1.53
N GLN A 49 -9.09 20.52 2.55
CA GLN A 49 -9.36 19.81 3.81
C GLN A 49 -9.93 18.39 3.62
N ALA A 50 -10.80 18.21 2.61
CA ALA A 50 -11.36 16.90 2.27
C ALA A 50 -10.31 15.89 1.77
N LEU A 51 -9.36 16.34 0.94
CA LEU A 51 -8.28 15.49 0.46
C LEU A 51 -7.24 15.26 1.56
N GLN A 52 -6.96 16.26 2.38
CA GLN A 52 -6.03 16.11 3.50
C GLN A 52 -6.46 14.98 4.44
N LEU A 53 -7.75 14.85 4.76
CA LEU A 53 -8.26 13.77 5.61
C LEU A 53 -8.07 12.37 5.01
N LEU A 54 -8.16 12.24 3.69
CA LEU A 54 -7.98 10.96 3.00
C LEU A 54 -6.51 10.62 2.82
N PHE A 55 -5.71 11.57 2.33
CA PHE A 55 -4.29 11.38 2.02
C PHE A 55 -3.40 11.37 3.27
N ALA A 56 -3.82 11.97 4.38
CA ALA A 56 -3.11 11.83 5.66
C ALA A 56 -3.23 10.41 6.26
N ASN A 57 -4.11 9.56 5.72
CA ASN A 57 -4.25 8.18 6.18
C ASN A 57 -3.31 7.25 5.39
N GLY A 58 -2.29 6.72 6.05
CA GLY A 58 -1.31 5.81 5.45
C GLY A 58 -1.93 4.56 4.80
N ILE A 59 -3.08 4.09 5.29
CA ILE A 59 -3.78 2.93 4.72
C ILE A 59 -4.32 3.25 3.32
N VAL A 60 -4.85 4.46 3.12
CA VAL A 60 -5.42 4.91 1.85
C VAL A 60 -4.31 5.04 0.81
N ILE A 61 -3.20 5.70 1.18
CA ILE A 61 -2.02 5.82 0.30
C ILE A 61 -1.45 4.46 -0.06
N SER A 62 -1.31 3.57 0.91
CA SER A 62 -0.81 2.22 0.69
C SER A 62 -1.69 1.45 -0.29
N SER A 63 -3.02 1.53 -0.14
CA SER A 63 -3.99 0.87 -1.01
C SER A 63 -3.94 1.43 -2.44
N ILE A 64 -3.96 2.76 -2.60
CA ILE A 64 -3.89 3.41 -3.91
C ILE A 64 -2.57 3.08 -4.61
N SER A 65 -1.46 3.18 -3.89
CA SER A 65 -0.13 2.86 -4.41
C SER A 65 -0.02 1.39 -4.82
N SER A 66 -0.53 0.46 -3.99
CA SER A 66 -0.53 -0.98 -4.28
C SER A 66 -1.32 -1.29 -5.56
N VAL A 67 -2.51 -0.72 -5.71
CA VAL A 67 -3.35 -0.90 -6.90
C VAL A 67 -2.67 -0.32 -8.15
N LEU A 68 -2.14 0.90 -8.07
CA LEU A 68 -1.44 1.54 -9.18
C LEU A 68 -0.20 0.75 -9.60
N LEU A 69 0.65 0.35 -8.64
CA LEU A 69 1.85 -0.43 -8.91
C LEU A 69 1.50 -1.81 -9.47
N ASN A 70 0.46 -2.46 -8.96
CA ASN A 70 -0.01 -3.73 -9.50
C ASN A 70 -0.51 -3.57 -10.94
N LEU A 71 -1.23 -2.49 -11.25
CA LEU A 71 -1.66 -2.19 -12.63
C LEU A 71 -0.48 -1.90 -13.56
N ILE A 72 0.58 -1.24 -13.08
CA ILE A 72 1.75 -0.90 -13.90
C ILE A 72 2.68 -2.10 -14.10
N LEU A 73 2.99 -2.85 -13.03
CA LEU A 73 3.99 -3.92 -13.04
C LEU A 73 3.40 -5.27 -13.45
N ASN A 74 2.16 -5.55 -13.02
CA ASN A 74 1.45 -6.80 -13.33
C ASN A 74 0.37 -6.63 -14.41
N GLY A 75 0.06 -5.40 -14.85
CA GLY A 75 -0.92 -5.11 -15.90
C GLY A 75 -0.67 -5.94 -17.17
N LEU A 76 -1.65 -6.82 -17.45
CA LEU A 76 -1.80 -7.69 -18.64
C LEU A 76 -0.86 -8.89 -18.82
N HIS A 77 0.01 -9.23 -17.87
CA HIS A 77 0.84 -10.44 -17.99
C HIS A 77 0.64 -11.46 -16.86
N GLN A 78 -0.61 -11.68 -16.47
CA GLN A 78 -1.01 -12.95 -15.86
C GLN A 78 -1.29 -13.95 -17.00
N LYS A 79 -0.23 -14.36 -17.71
CA LYS A 79 -0.31 -15.48 -18.64
C LYS A 79 0.64 -16.59 -18.19
N ASN A 80 -0.01 -17.67 -17.78
CA ASN A 80 0.47 -19.02 -17.47
C ASN A 80 1.28 -19.19 -16.19
#